data_AF-A0A1A2RMX6-F1
#
_entry.id   AF-A0A1A2RMX6-F1
#
_cell.length_a   1.000
_cell.length_b   1.000
_cell.length_c   1.000
_cell.angle_alpha   90.00
_cell.angle_beta   90.00
_cell.angle_gamma   90.00
#
_symmetry.space_group_name_H-M   'P 1'
#
loop_
_entity.id
_entity.type
_entity.pdbx_description
1 polymer ?
#
loop_
_entity_poly.entity_id
_entity_poly.type
_entity_poly.pdbx_seq_one_letter_code
_entity_poly.pdbx_strand_id
1 'polypeptide(L)'
;MAVRGLRALRKIMQTTFDPELVISDDVKVTEFSGDDSLSRKDLTQHPLPAGSLIWKYWGRTDVMFFGSGVVGTIAGAWPQMAKATANSVLFTGDSSLGARSKIYKVRRQRSREYIYGTVYDAPEDAKKYGLKTRNMHKSVKGTLQDGTYHSLNADTFYFAHVTFFYHLLIIITEQLYFDGSMPRAMKEQIFEESKEWYSMWGVDDSPQPDTYDDFEQYLDNIERNYLVNSQVSQVMLEQFVERRPAPRWWPPVLKKTVWPWVAARRQVVVNSFPPHVRELFHLEWTPEDEEMARRFMHMYRRFYAALERLVPLKFLYLPIAVDGFKREEVDPRNITLESAQQALRESRARRAARETTPTDGANGVLASSR
;
A
#
# COMPACT_ATOMS: atom_id res chain seq x y z
N MET A 1 3.47 15.00 28.80
CA MET A 1 4.03 14.12 27.75
C MET A 1 2.99 13.34 26.90
N ALA A 2 1.66 13.45 27.12
CA ALA A 2 0.68 13.36 26.00
C ALA A 2 1.03 14.39 24.91
N VAL A 3 1.57 15.50 25.39
CA VAL A 3 2.34 16.49 24.67
C VAL A 3 3.36 15.89 23.70
N ARG A 4 4.03 14.74 23.90
CA ARG A 4 5.05 14.22 22.95
C ARG A 4 4.49 13.35 21.81
N GLY A 5 3.44 12.55 22.05
CA GLY A 5 2.75 11.80 20.99
C GLY A 5 1.82 12.68 20.15
N LEU A 6 1.07 13.58 20.81
CA LEU A 6 0.44 14.70 20.10
C LEU A 6 1.48 15.61 19.48
N ARG A 7 2.65 15.89 20.11
CA ARG A 7 3.73 16.63 19.44
C ARG A 7 4.29 15.87 18.27
N ALA A 8 4.41 14.55 18.26
CA ALA A 8 4.92 13.81 17.10
C ALA A 8 3.93 13.91 15.94
N LEU A 9 2.63 13.67 16.19
CA LEU A 9 1.61 13.85 15.15
C LEU A 9 1.47 15.32 14.73
N ARG A 10 1.51 16.25 15.69
CA ARG A 10 1.53 17.70 15.47
C ARG A 10 2.79 18.14 14.76
N LYS A 11 3.95 17.53 15.02
CA LYS A 11 5.24 17.79 14.39
C LYS A 11 5.19 17.29 12.97
N ILE A 12 4.81 16.04 12.69
CA ILE A 12 4.51 15.56 11.33
C ILE A 12 3.54 16.52 10.61
N MET A 13 2.47 16.94 11.29
CA MET A 13 1.52 17.91 10.77
C MET A 13 2.02 19.36 10.72
N GLN A 14 3.17 19.71 11.29
CA GLN A 14 3.76 21.06 11.26
C GLN A 14 5.13 21.09 10.57
N THR A 15 5.68 19.92 10.22
CA THR A 15 6.96 19.76 9.55
C THR A 15 6.83 20.38 8.18
N THR A 16 7.72 21.31 7.89
CA THR A 16 8.08 21.72 6.55
C THR A 16 9.45 21.10 6.32
N PHE A 17 9.58 20.32 5.26
CA PHE A 17 10.88 19.78 4.89
C PHE A 17 11.68 20.89 4.23
N ASP A 18 12.98 20.93 4.50
CA ASP A 18 13.90 21.67 3.65
C ASP A 18 14.11 20.81 2.39
N PRO A 19 13.66 21.25 1.19
CA PRO A 19 13.76 20.46 -0.02
C PRO A 19 15.19 20.04 -0.36
N GLU A 20 16.20 20.82 0.07
CA GLU A 20 17.61 20.52 -0.16
C GLU A 20 18.09 19.38 0.74
N LEU A 21 17.59 19.30 1.98
CA LEU A 21 18.04 18.33 3.00
C LEU A 21 17.21 17.03 3.05
N VAL A 22 16.25 16.83 2.14
CA VAL A 22 15.38 15.63 2.15
C VAL A 22 16.20 14.34 1.97
N ILE A 23 17.22 14.41 1.11
CA ILE A 23 18.20 13.35 0.86
C ILE A 23 19.56 13.97 1.15
N SER A 24 20.44 13.23 1.81
CA SER A 24 21.77 13.72 2.14
C SER A 24 22.65 13.87 0.89
N ASP A 25 23.43 14.94 0.82
CA ASP A 25 24.23 15.33 -0.36
C ASP A 25 25.35 14.34 -0.73
N ASP A 26 25.70 13.43 0.17
CA ASP A 26 26.68 12.36 -0.04
C ASP A 26 26.09 11.12 -0.72
N VAL A 27 24.77 11.07 -0.90
CA VAL A 27 24.08 9.92 -1.48
C VAL A 27 23.82 10.14 -2.96
N LYS A 28 24.50 9.35 -3.81
CA LYS A 28 24.24 9.33 -5.24
C LYS A 28 22.89 8.65 -5.53
N VAL A 29 21.98 9.40 -6.17
CA VAL A 29 20.64 8.90 -6.52
C VAL A 29 20.55 8.65 -8.02
N THR A 30 20.08 7.47 -8.41
CA THR A 30 19.81 7.14 -9.82
C THR A 30 18.69 8.02 -10.38
N GLU A 31 18.89 8.57 -11.58
CA GLU A 31 17.89 9.41 -12.23
C GLU A 31 16.73 8.58 -12.79
N PHE A 32 15.49 8.99 -12.49
CA PHE A 32 14.26 8.34 -12.93
C PHE A 32 13.24 9.40 -13.39
N SER A 33 13.35 9.85 -14.63
CA SER A 33 12.71 11.07 -15.13
C SER A 33 11.61 10.88 -16.19
N GLY A 34 11.35 9.65 -16.64
CA GLY A 34 10.33 9.34 -17.65
C GLY A 34 8.87 9.53 -17.18
N ASP A 35 7.98 9.99 -18.07
CA ASP A 35 6.53 9.79 -17.91
C ASP A 35 6.13 8.55 -18.70
N ASP A 36 6.17 7.39 -18.04
CA ASP A 36 5.92 6.08 -18.64
C ASP A 36 4.42 5.73 -18.60
N SER A 37 3.56 6.75 -18.72
CA SER A 37 2.11 6.60 -18.88
C SER A 37 1.77 5.92 -20.20
N LEU A 38 1.04 4.81 -20.13
CA LEU A 38 0.54 4.13 -21.33
C LEU A 38 -0.50 4.98 -22.07
N SER A 39 -0.39 4.98 -23.40
CA SER A 39 -1.37 5.62 -24.28
C SER A 39 -2.68 4.82 -24.29
N ARG A 40 -3.80 5.43 -24.72
CA ARG A 40 -5.11 4.77 -24.69
C ARG A 40 -5.18 3.45 -25.46
N LYS A 41 -4.42 3.32 -26.55
CA LYS A 41 -4.37 2.10 -27.38
C LYS A 41 -3.56 0.97 -26.73
N ASP A 42 -2.67 1.31 -25.81
CA ASP A 42 -1.78 0.36 -25.13
C ASP A 42 -2.31 0.00 -23.73
N LEU A 43 -3.45 0.56 -23.31
CA LEU A 43 -4.07 0.27 -22.02
C LEU A 43 -4.71 -1.13 -22.00
N THR A 44 -4.16 -2.00 -21.17
CA THR A 44 -4.69 -3.34 -20.87
C THR A 44 -5.06 -3.44 -19.40
N GLN A 45 -6.19 -2.83 -19.01
CA GLN A 45 -6.62 -2.82 -17.61
C GLN A 45 -7.42 -4.08 -17.24
N HIS A 46 -7.03 -4.74 -16.15
CA HIS A 46 -7.58 -6.00 -15.71
C HIS A 46 -8.11 -5.92 -14.28
N PRO A 47 -9.42 -5.64 -14.10
CA PRO A 47 -10.03 -5.61 -12.78
C PRO A 47 -9.84 -6.94 -12.05
N LEU A 48 -9.44 -6.84 -10.78
CA LEU A 48 -9.25 -8.00 -9.91
C LEU A 48 -10.55 -8.79 -9.74
N PRO A 49 -10.52 -10.13 -9.79
CA PRO A 49 -11.69 -10.94 -9.48
C PRO A 49 -12.02 -10.85 -7.98
N ALA A 50 -13.32 -10.79 -7.66
CA ALA A 50 -13.81 -10.60 -6.30
C ALA A 50 -13.42 -11.72 -5.32
N GLY A 51 -13.11 -12.91 -5.83
CA GLY A 51 -12.63 -14.07 -5.06
C GLY A 51 -11.13 -14.09 -4.77
N SER A 52 -10.39 -13.00 -5.03
CA SER A 52 -8.94 -12.90 -4.85
C SER A 52 -8.50 -12.79 -3.38
N LEU A 53 -7.25 -13.18 -3.08
CA LEU A 53 -6.66 -12.96 -1.76
C LEU A 53 -6.46 -11.46 -1.45
N ILE A 54 -6.17 -10.64 -2.46
CA ILE A 54 -6.16 -9.17 -2.32
C ILE A 54 -7.53 -8.68 -1.83
N TRP A 55 -8.64 -9.13 -2.44
CA TRP A 55 -9.99 -8.78 -1.96
C TRP A 55 -10.21 -9.20 -0.51
N LYS A 56 -9.76 -10.41 -0.13
CA LYS A 56 -9.89 -10.94 1.23
C LYS A 56 -9.18 -10.12 2.29
N TYR A 57 -7.95 -9.67 2.03
CA TYR A 57 -7.08 -9.13 3.08
C TYR A 57 -6.87 -7.62 3.01
N TRP A 58 -6.87 -7.00 1.82
CA TRP A 58 -6.47 -5.60 1.64
C TRP A 58 -7.38 -4.59 2.35
N GLY A 59 -8.68 -4.82 2.27
CA GLY A 59 -9.73 -3.95 2.80
C GLY A 59 -9.91 -4.06 4.31
N ARG A 60 -9.11 -4.87 5.01
CA ARG A 60 -9.28 -5.08 6.45
C ARG A 60 -8.76 -3.88 7.25
N THR A 61 -9.53 -3.50 8.27
CA THR A 61 -9.24 -2.31 9.08
C THR A 61 -7.98 -2.49 9.92
N ASP A 62 -7.71 -3.71 10.37
CA ASP A 62 -6.51 -4.10 11.10
C ASP A 62 -5.24 -4.02 10.22
N VAL A 63 -5.28 -4.58 9.01
CA VAL A 63 -4.20 -4.51 8.01
C VAL A 63 -3.86 -3.05 7.72
N MET A 64 -4.86 -2.19 7.54
CA MET A 64 -4.65 -0.74 7.39
C MET A 64 -4.08 -0.09 8.67
N PHE A 65 -4.60 -0.42 9.85
CA PHE A 65 -4.15 0.17 11.11
C PHE A 65 -2.67 -0.11 11.38
N PHE A 66 -2.25 -1.36 11.21
CA PHE A 66 -0.87 -1.78 11.42
C PHE A 66 0.05 -1.42 10.24
N GLY A 67 -0.40 -1.61 9.01
CA GLY A 67 0.41 -1.43 7.80
C GLY A 67 0.60 0.01 7.35
N SER A 68 -0.30 0.94 7.70
CA SER A 68 -0.17 2.35 7.30
C SER A 68 1.13 3.02 7.76
N GLY A 69 1.72 2.55 8.87
CA GLY A 69 3.04 3.03 9.33
C GLY A 69 4.19 2.58 8.43
N VAL A 70 4.09 1.38 7.87
CA VAL A 70 5.12 0.78 7.00
C VAL A 70 5.19 1.49 5.66
N VAL A 71 4.03 1.72 5.02
CA VAL A 71 3.95 2.36 3.69
C VAL A 71 4.61 3.72 3.67
N GLY A 72 4.26 4.59 4.61
CA GLY A 72 4.81 5.95 4.64
C GLY A 72 6.32 5.97 4.84
N THR A 73 6.85 5.05 5.64
CA THR A 73 8.28 4.92 5.89
C THR A 73 9.02 4.37 4.66
N ILE A 74 8.58 3.24 4.11
CA ILE A 74 9.31 2.60 3.01
C ILE A 74 9.20 3.41 1.70
N ALA A 75 8.03 4.02 1.44
CA ALA A 75 7.87 4.95 0.33
C ALA A 75 8.77 6.18 0.48
N GLY A 76 8.94 6.68 1.71
CA GLY A 76 9.88 7.76 2.01
C GLY A 76 11.34 7.37 1.78
N ALA A 77 11.66 6.08 1.82
CA ALA A 77 13.04 5.61 1.63
C ALA A 77 13.43 5.55 0.15
N TRP A 78 12.46 5.54 -0.77
CA TRP A 78 12.72 5.72 -2.19
C TRP A 78 13.00 7.20 -2.50
N PRO A 79 14.20 7.58 -2.98
CA PRO A 79 14.62 8.98 -3.09
C PRO A 79 13.63 9.91 -3.81
N GLN A 80 13.13 9.49 -4.97
CA GLN A 80 12.22 10.28 -5.82
C GLN A 80 10.86 10.47 -5.14
N MET A 81 10.38 9.45 -4.42
CA MET A 81 9.14 9.51 -3.65
C MET A 81 9.32 10.39 -2.40
N ALA A 82 10.50 10.37 -1.78
CA ALA A 82 10.86 11.26 -0.69
C ALA A 82 10.78 12.72 -1.14
N LYS A 83 11.45 13.07 -2.26
CA LYS A 83 11.42 14.44 -2.82
C LYS A 83 10.02 14.84 -3.27
N ALA A 84 9.28 13.96 -3.93
CA ALA A 84 7.89 14.19 -4.33
C ALA A 84 6.98 14.45 -3.12
N THR A 85 7.18 13.70 -2.04
CA THR A 85 6.42 13.85 -0.79
C THR A 85 6.78 15.16 -0.11
N ALA A 86 8.07 15.46 0.03
CA ALA A 86 8.55 16.68 0.67
C ALA A 86 8.07 17.95 -0.05
N ASN A 87 8.01 17.94 -1.38
CA ASN A 87 7.52 19.06 -2.20
C ASN A 87 5.99 19.15 -2.27
N SER A 88 5.28 18.19 -1.71
CA SER A 88 3.83 18.17 -1.75
C SER A 88 3.23 19.28 -0.90
N VAL A 89 2.05 19.78 -1.29
CA VAL A 89 1.27 20.79 -0.56
C VAL A 89 0.96 20.43 0.91
N LEU A 90 1.10 19.15 1.28
CA LEU A 90 1.05 18.72 2.68
C LEU A 90 2.19 19.30 3.54
N PHE A 91 3.31 19.63 2.91
CA PHE A 91 4.56 20.02 3.57
C PHE A 91 5.10 21.37 3.07
N THR A 92 4.71 21.82 1.87
CA THR A 92 5.10 23.14 1.30
C THR A 92 4.05 24.24 1.46
N GLY A 93 2.85 23.91 1.97
CA GLY A 93 1.75 24.86 2.21
C GLY A 93 1.65 25.37 3.65
N ASP A 94 0.56 26.10 3.96
CA ASP A 94 0.25 26.61 5.30
C ASP A 94 0.47 25.52 6.37
N SER A 95 1.34 25.81 7.35
CA SER A 95 1.72 24.90 8.43
C SER A 95 0.75 24.92 9.61
N SER A 96 -0.33 25.71 9.54
CA SER A 96 -1.39 25.72 10.54
C SER A 96 -2.08 24.36 10.64
N LEU A 97 -2.32 23.90 11.86
CA LEU A 97 -2.91 22.57 12.12
C LEU A 97 -4.30 22.41 11.49
N GLY A 98 -5.10 23.49 11.47
CA GLY A 98 -6.43 23.49 10.88
C GLY A 98 -6.40 23.30 9.37
N ALA A 99 -5.56 24.08 8.66
CA ALA A 99 -5.42 23.97 7.21
C ALA A 99 -4.88 22.60 6.81
N ARG A 100 -3.81 22.12 7.47
CA ARG A 100 -3.24 20.79 7.18
C ARG A 100 -4.18 19.65 7.53
N SER A 101 -4.93 19.72 8.63
CA SER A 101 -5.96 18.73 8.94
C SER A 101 -7.01 18.62 7.82
N LYS A 102 -7.45 19.76 7.28
CA LYS A 102 -8.42 19.81 6.17
C LYS A 102 -7.84 19.26 4.87
N ILE A 103 -6.65 19.70 4.47
CA ILE A 103 -5.95 19.21 3.27
C ILE A 103 -5.71 17.70 3.39
N TYR A 104 -5.23 17.26 4.54
CA TYR A 104 -4.95 15.85 4.82
C TYR A 104 -6.22 15.00 4.77
N LYS A 105 -7.32 15.46 5.37
CA LYS A 105 -8.61 14.75 5.33
C LYS A 105 -9.10 14.57 3.90
N VAL A 106 -9.11 15.65 3.11
CA VAL A 106 -9.59 15.62 1.71
C VAL A 106 -8.70 14.75 0.84
N ARG A 107 -7.37 14.91 0.92
CA ARG A 107 -6.43 14.09 0.14
C ARG A 107 -6.54 12.62 0.52
N ARG A 108 -6.53 12.32 1.83
CA ARG A 108 -6.66 10.94 2.31
C ARG A 108 -7.97 10.32 1.86
N GLN A 109 -9.07 11.06 1.91
CA GLN A 109 -10.35 10.57 1.43
C GLN A 109 -10.27 10.23 -0.06
N ARG A 110 -9.82 11.16 -0.91
CA ARG A 110 -9.70 10.94 -2.36
C ARG A 110 -8.73 9.82 -2.72
N SER A 111 -7.56 9.78 -2.09
CA SER A 111 -6.56 8.72 -2.30
C SER A 111 -7.11 7.37 -1.88
N ARG A 112 -7.82 7.29 -0.75
CA ARG A 112 -8.46 6.04 -0.33
C ARG A 112 -9.57 5.62 -1.29
N GLU A 113 -10.44 6.55 -1.68
CA GLU A 113 -11.50 6.28 -2.66
C GLU A 113 -10.91 5.72 -3.95
N TYR A 114 -9.87 6.34 -4.51
CA TYR A 114 -9.32 5.89 -5.79
C TYR A 114 -8.51 4.59 -5.66
N ILE A 115 -7.61 4.49 -4.68
CA ILE A 115 -6.75 3.30 -4.52
C ILE A 115 -7.60 2.07 -4.17
N TYR A 116 -8.51 2.18 -3.19
CA TYR A 116 -9.39 1.06 -2.86
C TYR A 116 -10.45 0.81 -3.93
N GLY A 117 -10.92 1.86 -4.62
CA GLY A 117 -11.88 1.73 -5.72
C GLY A 117 -11.32 0.92 -6.89
N THR A 118 -10.01 0.99 -7.17
CA THR A 118 -9.39 0.13 -8.20
C THR A 118 -9.49 -1.37 -7.90
N VAL A 119 -9.66 -1.74 -6.63
CA VAL A 119 -9.80 -3.14 -6.20
C VAL A 119 -11.28 -3.50 -6.05
N TYR A 120 -12.05 -2.68 -5.32
CA TYR A 120 -13.37 -3.07 -4.81
C TYR A 120 -14.57 -2.50 -5.57
N ASP A 121 -14.41 -1.46 -6.38
CA ASP A 121 -15.54 -0.91 -7.15
C ASP A 121 -15.84 -1.74 -8.39
N ALA A 122 -16.97 -1.44 -9.04
CA ALA A 122 -17.36 -2.11 -10.27
C ALA A 122 -16.26 -1.96 -11.35
N PRO A 123 -16.06 -2.96 -12.23
CA PRO A 123 -14.96 -2.99 -13.20
C PRO A 123 -14.71 -1.68 -13.97
N GLU A 124 -15.76 -1.01 -14.45
CA GLU A 124 -15.64 0.24 -15.22
C GLU A 124 -15.23 1.44 -14.35
N ASP A 125 -15.75 1.53 -13.13
CA ASP A 125 -15.35 2.56 -12.17
C ASP A 125 -13.93 2.32 -11.67
N ALA A 126 -13.55 1.07 -11.40
CA ALA A 126 -12.22 0.68 -10.99
C ALA A 126 -11.16 1.12 -12.02
N LYS A 127 -11.41 0.89 -13.32
CA LYS A 127 -10.53 1.35 -14.42
C LYS A 127 -10.38 2.87 -14.42
N LYS A 128 -11.50 3.58 -14.28
CA LYS A 128 -11.53 5.05 -14.22
C LYS A 128 -10.73 5.59 -13.03
N TYR A 129 -10.82 4.95 -11.86
CA TYR A 129 -10.07 5.36 -10.69
C TYR A 129 -8.56 5.16 -10.85
N GLY A 130 -8.14 4.07 -11.51
CA GLY A 130 -6.73 3.86 -11.84
C GLY A 130 -6.17 4.99 -12.69
N LEU A 131 -6.87 5.35 -13.78
CA LEU A 131 -6.47 6.46 -14.66
C LEU A 131 -6.52 7.83 -13.95
N LYS A 132 -7.47 8.04 -13.04
CA LYS A 132 -7.51 9.26 -12.21
C LYS A 132 -6.28 9.34 -11.31
N THR A 133 -5.90 8.25 -10.65
CA THR A 133 -4.70 8.18 -9.81
C THR A 133 -3.46 8.48 -10.64
N ARG A 134 -3.28 7.84 -11.80
CA ARG A 134 -2.17 8.15 -12.73
C ARG A 134 -2.16 9.64 -13.12
N ASN A 135 -3.29 10.18 -13.53
CA ASN A 135 -3.38 11.58 -13.97
C ASN A 135 -3.05 12.58 -12.84
N MET A 136 -3.31 12.24 -11.57
CA MET A 136 -2.87 13.06 -10.43
C MET A 136 -1.35 13.11 -10.26
N HIS A 137 -0.63 12.12 -10.78
CA HIS A 137 0.83 12.01 -10.67
C HIS A 137 1.57 12.67 -11.85
N LYS A 138 0.89 12.97 -12.96
CA LYS A 138 1.50 13.64 -14.14
C LYS A 138 2.22 14.96 -13.83
N SER A 139 1.72 15.72 -12.86
CA SER A 139 2.35 16.99 -12.48
C SER A 139 3.42 16.83 -11.39
N VAL A 140 3.62 15.63 -10.86
CA VAL A 140 4.53 15.38 -9.73
C VAL A 140 5.89 14.98 -10.30
N LYS A 141 6.77 15.97 -10.35
CA LYS A 141 8.15 15.89 -10.86
C LYS A 141 9.00 16.97 -10.20
N GLY A 142 10.32 16.83 -10.30
CA GLY A 142 11.22 17.83 -9.72
C GLY A 142 12.70 17.49 -9.95
N THR A 143 13.55 18.13 -9.18
CA THR A 143 15.01 17.97 -9.26
C THR A 143 15.53 17.07 -8.15
N LEU A 144 16.58 16.32 -8.50
CA LEU A 144 17.51 15.65 -7.60
C LEU A 144 18.82 16.47 -7.58
N GLN A 145 19.79 16.08 -6.73
CA GLN A 145 21.09 16.73 -6.70
C GLN A 145 21.80 16.63 -8.05
N ASP A 146 21.82 15.42 -8.64
CA ASP A 146 22.48 15.13 -9.91
C ASP A 146 21.50 14.73 -11.04
N GLY A 147 20.31 15.32 -11.08
CA GLY A 147 19.35 15.02 -12.15
C GLY A 147 17.91 15.44 -11.86
N THR A 148 16.96 14.76 -12.49
CA THR A 148 15.53 15.01 -12.33
C THR A 148 14.76 13.74 -11.96
N TYR A 149 13.51 13.92 -11.51
CA TYR A 149 12.62 12.79 -11.32
C TYR A 149 11.22 13.09 -11.82
N HIS A 150 10.52 12.02 -12.18
CA HIS A 150 9.10 12.05 -12.51
C HIS A 150 8.38 10.92 -11.80
N SER A 151 7.24 11.21 -11.17
CA SER A 151 6.55 10.20 -10.35
C SER A 151 5.91 9.08 -11.16
N LEU A 152 5.67 9.28 -12.46
CA LEU A 152 5.19 8.25 -13.39
C LEU A 152 6.31 7.52 -14.13
N ASN A 153 7.56 7.67 -13.68
CA ASN A 153 8.60 6.77 -14.16
C ASN A 153 8.25 5.34 -13.72
N ALA A 154 8.43 4.37 -14.62
CA ALA A 154 8.01 3.00 -14.44
C ALA A 154 8.57 2.38 -13.15
N ASP A 155 9.88 2.46 -12.90
CA ASP A 155 10.52 1.89 -11.70
C ASP A 155 9.99 2.53 -10.41
N THR A 156 9.89 3.86 -10.39
CA THR A 156 9.37 4.60 -9.24
C THR A 156 7.90 4.26 -8.96
N PHE A 157 7.09 4.16 -10.01
CA PHE A 157 5.67 3.87 -9.87
C PHE A 157 5.42 2.41 -9.49
N TYR A 158 6.19 1.47 -10.03
CA TYR A 158 6.15 0.07 -9.65
C TYR A 158 6.57 -0.12 -8.18
N PHE A 159 7.65 0.52 -7.73
CA PHE A 159 8.02 0.45 -6.31
C PHE A 159 6.92 1.03 -5.40
N ALA A 160 6.24 2.10 -5.81
CA ALA A 160 5.07 2.60 -5.07
C ALA A 160 3.99 1.53 -4.91
N HIS A 161 3.74 0.71 -5.94
CA HIS A 161 2.84 -0.44 -5.88
C HIS A 161 3.34 -1.54 -4.93
N VAL A 162 4.65 -1.83 -4.93
CA VAL A 162 5.32 -2.76 -3.99
C VAL A 162 5.07 -2.35 -2.53
N THR A 163 5.09 -1.06 -2.23
CA THR A 163 4.75 -0.58 -0.87
C THR A 163 3.35 -0.99 -0.42
N PHE A 164 2.40 -1.15 -1.35
CA PHE A 164 1.05 -1.59 -1.04
C PHE A 164 0.93 -3.11 -0.99
N PHE A 165 1.21 -3.83 -2.08
CA PHE A 165 0.91 -5.27 -2.11
C PHE A 165 1.89 -6.10 -1.27
N TYR A 166 3.15 -5.67 -1.15
CA TYR A 166 4.13 -6.42 -0.36
C TYR A 166 4.17 -5.91 1.08
N HIS A 167 4.60 -4.67 1.28
CA HIS A 167 4.86 -4.14 2.62
C HIS A 167 3.58 -3.93 3.45
N LEU A 168 2.49 -3.42 2.85
CA LEU A 168 1.23 -3.25 3.58
C LEU A 168 0.44 -4.56 3.61
N LEU A 169 0.29 -5.26 2.49
CA LEU A 169 -0.59 -6.42 2.42
C LEU A 169 0.11 -7.71 2.88
N ILE A 170 1.08 -8.24 2.13
CA ILE A 170 1.71 -9.54 2.43
C ILE A 170 2.32 -9.54 3.83
N ILE A 171 3.21 -8.59 4.13
CA ILE A 171 3.99 -8.58 5.37
C ILE A 171 3.12 -8.43 6.61
N ILE A 172 2.11 -7.55 6.57
CA ILE A 172 1.20 -7.36 7.72
C ILE A 172 0.27 -8.55 7.87
N THR A 173 -0.23 -9.09 6.75
CA THR A 173 -1.11 -10.26 6.78
C THR A 173 -0.36 -11.47 7.32
N GLU A 174 0.88 -11.70 6.87
CA GLU A 174 1.76 -12.76 7.36
C GLU A 174 1.96 -12.67 8.88
N GLN A 175 2.28 -11.48 9.37
CA GLN A 175 2.47 -11.25 10.79
C GLN A 175 1.20 -11.49 11.61
N LEU A 176 0.07 -10.92 11.19
CA LEU A 176 -1.18 -10.95 11.96
C LEU A 176 -1.89 -12.30 11.92
N TYR A 177 -1.89 -12.96 10.76
CA TYR A 177 -2.73 -14.15 10.51
C TYR A 177 -1.95 -15.45 10.43
N PHE A 178 -0.65 -15.38 10.15
CA PHE A 178 0.20 -16.55 9.89
C PHE A 178 1.39 -16.66 10.85
N ASP A 179 1.38 -15.92 11.96
CA ASP A 179 2.44 -16.00 12.99
C ASP A 179 3.85 -15.71 12.42
N GLY A 180 3.91 -14.87 11.37
CA GLY A 180 5.15 -14.56 10.66
C GLY A 180 5.56 -15.59 9.60
N SER A 181 4.73 -16.61 9.31
CA SER A 181 5.04 -17.65 8.32
C SER A 181 3.84 -17.94 7.43
N MET A 182 3.59 -17.05 6.47
CA MET A 182 2.56 -17.24 5.44
C MET A 182 3.06 -18.26 4.40
N PRO A 183 2.22 -19.23 3.98
CA PRO A 183 2.60 -20.18 2.93
C PRO A 183 3.06 -19.46 1.66
N ARG A 184 4.17 -19.92 1.07
CA ARG A 184 4.76 -19.31 -0.13
C ARG A 184 3.75 -19.18 -1.28
N ALA A 185 2.94 -20.21 -1.50
CA ALA A 185 1.89 -20.20 -2.53
C ALA A 185 0.84 -19.10 -2.34
N MET A 186 0.58 -18.64 -1.11
CA MET A 186 -0.29 -17.49 -0.87
C MET A 186 0.38 -16.17 -1.24
N LYS A 187 1.69 -16.03 -0.99
CA LYS A 187 2.48 -14.87 -1.40
C LYS A 187 2.56 -14.78 -2.93
N GLU A 188 2.86 -15.91 -3.58
CA GLU A 188 2.87 -16.05 -5.04
C GLU A 188 1.50 -15.70 -5.65
N GLN A 189 0.41 -16.19 -5.06
CA GLN A 189 -0.94 -15.85 -5.53
C GLN A 189 -1.24 -14.35 -5.35
N ILE A 190 -0.91 -13.74 -4.21
CA ILE A 190 -1.10 -12.29 -4.02
C ILE A 190 -0.23 -11.49 -5.00
N PHE A 191 0.98 -11.96 -5.31
CA PHE A 191 1.84 -11.35 -6.31
C PHE A 191 1.22 -11.41 -7.71
N GLU A 192 0.72 -12.58 -8.15
CA GLU A 192 0.03 -12.71 -9.43
C GLU A 192 -1.23 -11.84 -9.53
N GLU A 193 -1.99 -11.74 -8.44
CA GLU A 193 -3.12 -10.81 -8.34
C GLU A 193 -2.66 -9.35 -8.38
N SER A 194 -1.50 -9.02 -7.80
CA SER A 194 -0.97 -7.66 -7.79
C SER A 194 -0.63 -7.17 -9.20
N LYS A 195 -0.33 -8.07 -10.15
CA LYS A 195 -0.12 -7.74 -11.56
C LYS A 195 -1.41 -7.23 -12.23
N GLU A 196 -2.53 -7.93 -12.02
CA GLU A 196 -3.83 -7.47 -12.51
C GLU A 196 -4.18 -6.12 -11.87
N TRP A 197 -3.91 -5.95 -10.57
CA TRP A 197 -4.08 -4.66 -9.91
C TRP A 197 -3.18 -3.56 -10.52
N TYR A 198 -1.91 -3.86 -10.80
CA TYR A 198 -0.96 -2.90 -11.38
C TYR A 198 -1.42 -2.41 -12.75
N SER A 199 -1.97 -3.32 -13.57
CA SER A 199 -2.50 -2.99 -14.90
C SER A 199 -3.56 -1.89 -14.86
N MET A 200 -4.27 -1.74 -13.74
CA MET A 200 -5.30 -0.71 -13.55
C MET A 200 -4.73 0.71 -13.59
N TRP A 201 -3.45 0.89 -13.27
CA TRP A 201 -2.83 2.21 -13.22
C TRP A 201 -2.56 2.80 -14.61
N GLY A 202 -2.38 1.95 -15.63
CA GLY A 202 -2.07 2.39 -17.00
C GLY A 202 -0.70 3.08 -17.10
N VAL A 203 0.29 2.54 -16.39
CA VAL A 203 1.71 2.90 -16.42
C VAL A 203 2.46 1.65 -16.89
N ASP A 204 3.58 1.85 -17.58
CA ASP A 204 4.46 0.78 -18.04
C ASP A 204 4.78 -0.21 -16.89
N ASP A 205 4.61 -1.50 -17.20
CA ASP A 205 4.80 -2.63 -16.29
C ASP A 205 6.11 -3.39 -16.55
N SER A 206 6.98 -2.93 -17.44
CA SER A 206 8.29 -3.52 -17.68
C SER A 206 9.19 -3.72 -16.44
N PRO A 207 9.12 -2.91 -15.36
CA PRO A 207 9.86 -3.18 -14.13
C PRO A 207 9.25 -4.28 -13.26
N GLN A 208 8.03 -4.73 -13.56
CA GLN A 208 7.35 -5.78 -12.81
C GLN A 208 8.01 -7.13 -13.09
N PRO A 209 8.48 -7.86 -12.07
CA PRO A 209 9.10 -9.17 -12.25
C PRO A 209 8.11 -10.23 -12.76
N ASP A 210 8.64 -11.23 -13.48
CA ASP A 210 7.83 -12.30 -14.06
C ASP A 210 7.38 -13.33 -13.02
N THR A 211 8.23 -13.64 -12.04
CA THR A 211 7.92 -14.61 -10.98
C THR A 211 8.08 -14.00 -9.59
N TYR A 212 7.55 -14.68 -8.58
CA TYR A 212 7.74 -14.27 -7.20
C TYR A 212 9.20 -14.41 -6.75
N ASP A 213 9.93 -15.40 -7.28
CA ASP A 213 11.38 -15.54 -7.06
C ASP A 213 12.15 -14.32 -7.59
N ASP A 214 11.81 -13.86 -8.80
CA ASP A 214 12.41 -12.65 -9.39
C ASP A 214 12.01 -11.41 -8.61
N PHE A 215 10.79 -11.39 -8.06
CA PHE A 215 10.35 -10.31 -7.18
C PHE A 215 11.14 -10.25 -5.86
N GLU A 216 11.45 -11.39 -5.24
CA GLU A 216 12.30 -11.41 -4.04
C GLU A 216 13.71 -10.90 -4.33
N GLN A 217 14.28 -11.23 -5.50
CA GLN A 217 15.57 -10.70 -5.95
C GLN A 217 15.51 -9.20 -6.26
N TYR A 218 14.47 -8.76 -6.98
CA TYR A 218 14.20 -7.34 -7.24
C TYR A 218 14.15 -6.55 -5.93
N LEU A 219 13.40 -7.05 -4.94
CA LEU A 219 13.22 -6.35 -3.68
C LEU A 219 14.51 -6.30 -2.86
N ASP A 220 15.26 -7.40 -2.76
CA ASP A 220 16.55 -7.41 -2.04
C ASP A 220 17.53 -6.39 -2.66
N ASN A 221 17.57 -6.30 -4.01
CA ASN A 221 18.35 -5.30 -4.71
C ASN A 221 17.91 -3.86 -4.39
N ILE A 222 16.60 -3.58 -4.45
CA ILE A 222 16.07 -2.25 -4.12
C ILE A 222 16.41 -1.87 -2.67
N GLU A 223 16.16 -2.77 -1.72
CA GLU A 223 16.36 -2.52 -0.29
C GLU A 223 17.83 -2.28 0.07
N ARG A 224 18.78 -2.93 -0.62
CA ARG A 224 20.21 -2.78 -0.37
C ARG A 224 20.85 -1.62 -1.12
N ASN A 225 20.38 -1.33 -2.33
CA ASN A 225 21.12 -0.46 -3.26
C ASN A 225 20.41 0.86 -3.59
N TYR A 226 19.11 0.97 -3.34
CA TYR A 226 18.32 2.14 -3.78
C TYR A 226 17.63 2.87 -2.63
N LEU A 227 17.31 2.18 -1.53
CA LEU A 227 16.68 2.82 -0.38
C LEU A 227 17.67 3.69 0.40
N VAL A 228 17.19 4.85 0.83
CA VAL A 228 17.95 5.84 1.60
C VAL A 228 17.20 6.23 2.86
N ASN A 229 17.92 6.59 3.92
CA ASN A 229 17.31 7.09 5.15
C ASN A 229 16.93 8.58 5.04
N SER A 230 15.95 8.89 4.19
CA SER A 230 15.52 10.26 3.92
C SER A 230 14.89 10.95 5.15
N GLN A 231 14.83 12.29 5.13
CA GLN A 231 14.14 13.06 6.16
C GLN A 231 12.65 12.68 6.25
N VAL A 232 12.02 12.28 5.14
CA VAL A 232 10.63 11.80 5.11
C VAL A 232 10.50 10.51 5.90
N SER A 233 11.37 9.53 5.65
CA SER A 233 11.39 8.25 6.37
C SER A 233 11.59 8.47 7.87
N GLN A 234 12.56 9.30 8.24
CA GLN A 234 12.86 9.64 9.64
C GLN A 234 11.63 10.22 10.34
N VAL A 235 10.98 11.22 9.73
CA VAL A 235 9.77 11.86 10.29
C VAL A 235 8.61 10.88 10.43
N MET A 236 8.42 9.96 9.47
CA MET A 236 7.39 8.93 9.57
C MET A 236 7.68 7.92 10.69
N LEU A 237 8.97 7.61 10.91
CA LEU A 237 9.47 6.67 11.91
C LEU A 237 9.52 7.21 13.34
N GLU A 238 9.55 8.53 13.57
CA GLU A 238 9.66 9.12 14.93
C GLU A 238 8.64 8.57 15.95
N GLN A 239 7.47 8.13 15.47
CA GLN A 239 6.44 7.53 16.32
C GLN A 239 6.71 6.08 16.73
N PHE A 240 7.66 5.41 16.07
CA PHE A 240 8.00 3.99 16.19
C PHE A 240 9.43 3.74 16.69
N VAL A 241 10.31 4.75 16.76
CA VAL A 241 11.69 4.57 17.27
C VAL A 241 11.68 4.05 18.72
N GLU A 242 11.07 4.79 19.64
CA GLU A 242 11.08 4.45 21.06
C GLU A 242 9.85 3.63 21.50
N ARG A 243 10.07 2.72 22.47
CA ARG A 243 8.97 2.13 23.25
C ARG A 243 8.33 3.21 24.10
N ARG A 244 7.04 3.44 23.91
CA ARG A 244 6.27 4.42 24.71
C ARG A 244 5.59 3.68 25.87
N PRO A 245 5.50 4.25 27.08
CA PRO A 245 4.65 3.71 28.14
C PRO A 245 3.19 4.19 27.98
N ALA A 246 2.25 3.46 28.60
CA ALA A 246 0.85 3.86 28.61
C ALA A 246 0.68 5.26 29.23
N PRO A 247 -0.16 6.15 28.64
CA PRO A 247 -0.37 7.48 29.22
C PRO A 247 -0.87 7.38 30.67
N ARG A 248 -0.21 8.08 31.61
CA ARG A 248 -0.53 7.97 33.05
C ARG A 248 -1.99 8.32 33.38
N TRP A 249 -2.57 9.25 32.63
CA TRP A 249 -3.97 9.72 32.78
C TRP A 249 -5.02 8.78 32.15
N TRP A 250 -4.62 7.73 31.43
CA TRP A 250 -5.61 6.76 30.91
C TRP A 250 -6.28 6.00 32.06
N PRO A 251 -7.61 5.83 32.04
CA PRO A 251 -8.33 4.92 32.92
C PRO A 251 -7.71 3.51 32.89
N PRO A 252 -7.68 2.78 34.03
CA PRO A 252 -7.11 1.43 34.08
C PRO A 252 -7.66 0.47 33.03
N VAL A 253 -8.96 0.57 32.72
CA VAL A 253 -9.61 -0.22 31.66
C VAL A 253 -8.95 0.02 30.31
N LEU A 254 -8.76 1.26 29.88
CA LEU A 254 -8.12 1.58 28.59
C LEU A 254 -6.64 1.15 28.56
N LYS A 255 -5.92 1.26 29.68
CA LYS A 255 -4.55 0.73 29.81
C LYS A 255 -4.50 -0.80 29.65
N LYS A 256 -5.55 -1.51 30.03
CA LYS A 256 -5.62 -2.97 29.89
C LYS A 256 -6.12 -3.40 28.51
N THR A 257 -7.05 -2.65 27.91
CA THR A 257 -7.76 -3.08 26.69
C THR A 257 -7.26 -2.43 25.40
N VAL A 258 -6.90 -1.14 25.41
CA VAL A 258 -6.52 -0.38 24.20
C VAL A 258 -5.00 -0.27 24.06
N TRP A 259 -4.31 -0.06 25.18
CA TRP A 259 -2.87 0.15 25.18
C TRP A 259 -2.06 -0.98 24.54
N PRO A 260 -2.35 -2.28 24.76
CA PRO A 260 -1.61 -3.36 24.09
C PRO A 260 -1.61 -3.23 22.57
N TRP A 261 -2.71 -2.78 21.96
CA TRP A 261 -2.82 -2.56 20.51
C TRP A 261 -1.96 -1.40 20.02
N VAL A 262 -1.93 -0.30 20.80
CA VAL A 262 -1.11 0.88 20.48
C VAL A 262 0.38 0.56 20.63
N ALA A 263 0.75 -0.15 21.70
CA ALA A 263 2.13 -0.59 21.92
C ALA A 263 2.59 -1.59 20.86
N ALA A 264 1.73 -2.54 20.51
CA ALA A 264 2.00 -3.51 19.46
C ALA A 264 2.13 -2.87 18.07
N ARG A 265 1.47 -1.75 17.79
CA ARG A 265 1.59 -1.06 16.50
C ARG A 265 3.04 -0.73 16.16
N ARG A 266 3.86 -0.30 17.14
CA ARG A 266 5.31 -0.16 16.95
C ARG A 266 5.94 -1.48 16.53
N GLN A 267 5.65 -2.55 17.28
CA GLN A 267 6.26 -3.87 17.05
C GLN A 267 5.95 -4.38 15.66
N VAL A 268 4.69 -4.31 15.22
CA VAL A 268 4.30 -4.74 13.88
C VAL A 268 5.01 -3.92 12.81
N VAL A 269 5.08 -2.58 12.96
CA VAL A 269 5.74 -1.72 11.96
C VAL A 269 7.24 -1.99 11.90
N VAL A 270 7.95 -1.99 13.02
CA VAL A 270 9.41 -2.20 13.04
C VAL A 270 9.75 -3.62 12.58
N ASN A 271 8.95 -4.62 12.97
CA ASN A 271 9.14 -6.00 12.55
C ASN A 271 8.86 -6.24 11.05
N SER A 272 8.17 -5.30 10.38
CA SER A 272 7.86 -5.40 8.95
C SER A 272 9.05 -5.16 8.03
N PHE A 273 10.15 -4.62 8.57
CA PHE A 273 11.38 -4.39 7.80
C PHE A 273 12.37 -5.54 8.01
N PRO A 274 13.09 -6.00 6.98
CA PRO A 274 14.19 -6.94 7.18
C PRO A 274 15.38 -6.25 7.90
N PRO A 275 16.33 -7.02 8.48
CA PRO A 275 17.40 -6.47 9.30
C PRO A 275 18.22 -5.34 8.66
N HIS A 276 18.59 -5.45 7.37
CA HIS A 276 19.34 -4.41 6.67
C HIS A 276 18.55 -3.11 6.49
N VAL A 277 17.23 -3.19 6.30
CA VAL A 277 16.37 -2.00 6.24
C VAL A 277 16.17 -1.37 7.63
N ARG A 278 16.12 -2.18 8.69
CA ARG A 278 16.11 -1.65 10.07
C ARG A 278 17.40 -0.90 10.38
N GLU A 279 18.54 -1.44 9.97
CA GLU A 279 19.86 -0.81 10.10
C GLU A 279 19.93 0.52 9.35
N LEU A 280 19.47 0.54 8.08
CA LEU A 280 19.33 1.76 7.27
C LEU A 280 18.53 2.84 8.00
N PHE A 281 17.43 2.44 8.66
CA PHE A 281 16.56 3.35 9.41
C PHE A 281 17.01 3.64 10.85
N HIS A 282 18.13 3.06 11.29
CA HIS A 282 18.62 3.14 12.66
C HIS A 282 17.57 2.69 13.70
N LEU A 283 16.81 1.65 13.35
CA LEU A 283 15.80 1.05 14.22
C LEU A 283 16.42 -0.09 15.03
N GLU A 284 16.40 0.05 16.35
CA GLU A 284 16.80 -1.01 17.25
C GLU A 284 15.68 -2.07 17.37
N TRP A 285 16.05 -3.34 17.23
CA TRP A 285 15.18 -4.49 17.44
C TRP A 285 15.83 -5.45 18.44
N THR A 286 15.28 -5.51 19.65
CA THR A 286 15.84 -6.32 20.75
C THR A 286 15.11 -7.65 20.93
N PRO A 287 15.69 -8.64 21.62
CA PRO A 287 14.99 -9.89 21.94
C PRO A 287 13.65 -9.68 22.70
N GLU A 288 13.54 -8.63 23.51
CA GLU A 288 12.28 -8.29 24.19
C GLU A 288 11.22 -7.75 23.22
N ASP A 289 11.63 -7.07 22.14
CA ASP A 289 10.72 -6.64 21.08
C ASP A 289 10.15 -7.85 20.34
N GLU A 290 11.01 -8.82 20.02
CA GLU A 290 10.62 -10.08 19.38
C GLU A 290 9.62 -10.86 20.25
N GLU A 291 9.91 -11.02 21.53
CA GLU A 291 9.01 -11.71 22.46
C GLU A 291 7.67 -10.98 22.62
N MET A 292 7.68 -9.64 22.65
CA MET A 292 6.46 -8.84 22.73
C MET A 292 5.63 -8.94 21.44
N ALA A 293 6.27 -8.92 20.28
CA ALA A 293 5.64 -9.11 18.98
C ALA A 293 4.99 -10.50 18.91
N ARG A 294 5.73 -11.56 19.25
CA ARG A 294 5.25 -12.94 19.26
C ARG A 294 4.04 -13.12 20.19
N ARG A 295 4.10 -12.60 21.42
CA ARG A 295 2.97 -12.62 22.36
C ARG A 295 1.75 -11.89 21.81
N PHE A 296 1.97 -10.72 21.20
CA PHE A 296 0.90 -9.95 20.58
C PHE A 296 0.25 -10.72 19.42
N MET A 297 1.02 -11.33 18.52
CA MET A 297 0.49 -12.09 17.39
C MET A 297 -0.32 -13.32 17.85
N HIS A 298 0.18 -14.05 18.84
CA HIS A 298 -0.57 -15.16 19.43
C HIS A 298 -1.90 -14.71 20.07
N MET A 299 -1.89 -13.60 20.81
CA MET A 299 -3.10 -13.00 21.37
C MET A 299 -4.05 -12.54 20.26
N TYR A 300 -3.51 -11.83 19.25
CA TYR A 300 -4.25 -11.31 18.11
C TYR A 300 -4.99 -12.43 17.39
N ARG A 301 -4.32 -13.54 17.05
CA ARG A 301 -4.93 -14.66 16.34
C ARG A 301 -6.07 -15.29 17.13
N ARG A 302 -5.90 -15.48 18.45
CA ARG A 302 -6.97 -16.01 19.32
C ARG A 302 -8.18 -15.07 19.38
N PHE A 303 -7.90 -13.78 19.56
CA PHE A 303 -8.93 -12.75 19.59
C PHE A 303 -9.67 -12.67 18.24
N TYR A 304 -8.93 -12.68 17.13
CA TYR A 304 -9.49 -12.53 15.81
C TYR A 304 -10.28 -13.77 15.35
N ALA A 305 -9.82 -14.99 15.69
CA ALA A 305 -10.56 -16.21 15.41
C ALA A 305 -11.96 -16.25 16.07
N ALA A 306 -12.14 -15.51 17.17
CA ALA A 306 -13.45 -15.29 17.79
C ALA A 306 -14.21 -14.14 17.10
N LEU A 307 -13.56 -13.00 16.86
CA LEU A 307 -14.20 -11.85 16.20
C LEU A 307 -14.71 -12.19 14.81
N GLU A 308 -13.95 -12.90 14.00
CA GLU A 308 -14.31 -13.22 12.62
C GLU A 308 -15.58 -14.07 12.53
N ARG A 309 -15.87 -14.87 13.55
CA ARG A 309 -17.10 -15.67 13.64
C ARG A 309 -18.31 -14.87 14.12
N LEU A 310 -18.09 -13.90 15.02
CA LEU A 310 -19.17 -13.24 15.76
C LEU A 310 -19.52 -11.85 15.24
N VAL A 311 -18.57 -11.17 14.60
CA VAL A 311 -18.70 -9.75 14.26
C VAL A 311 -19.07 -9.59 12.78
N PRO A 312 -20.07 -8.76 12.44
CA PRO A 312 -20.38 -8.44 11.05
C PRO A 312 -19.22 -7.80 10.29
N LEU A 313 -19.10 -8.08 8.98
CA LEU A 313 -18.02 -7.60 8.11
C LEU A 313 -17.78 -6.08 8.18
N LYS A 314 -18.84 -5.27 8.39
CA LYS A 314 -18.76 -3.80 8.50
C LYS A 314 -17.85 -3.26 9.61
N PHE A 315 -17.50 -4.08 10.60
CA PHE A 315 -16.56 -3.69 11.65
C PHE A 315 -15.13 -4.20 11.40
N LEU A 316 -14.97 -5.17 10.51
CA LEU A 316 -13.69 -5.80 10.18
C LEU A 316 -13.07 -5.20 8.90
N TYR A 317 -13.91 -4.71 8.00
CA TYR A 317 -13.53 -4.20 6.69
C TYR A 317 -13.88 -2.73 6.50
N LEU A 318 -13.16 -2.08 5.58
CA LEU A 318 -13.48 -0.75 5.08
C LEU A 318 -14.86 -0.76 4.39
N PRO A 319 -15.64 0.33 4.46
CA PRO A 319 -16.95 0.41 3.82
C PRO A 319 -16.95 0.02 2.34
N ILE A 320 -15.98 0.52 1.58
CA ILE A 320 -15.84 0.20 0.14
C ILE A 320 -15.62 -1.29 -0.14
N ALA A 321 -14.90 -2.00 0.73
CA ALA A 321 -14.71 -3.44 0.59
C ALA A 321 -16.01 -4.19 0.91
N VAL A 322 -16.75 -3.76 1.95
CA VAL A 322 -18.05 -4.34 2.32
C VAL A 322 -19.08 -4.14 1.21
N ASP A 323 -19.10 -2.97 0.59
CA ASP A 323 -19.98 -2.67 -0.54
C ASP A 323 -19.58 -3.50 -1.78
N GLY A 324 -18.28 -3.69 -2.01
CA GLY A 324 -17.76 -4.63 -3.01
C GLY A 324 -18.22 -6.07 -2.78
N PHE A 325 -18.05 -6.60 -1.56
CA PHE A 325 -18.48 -7.95 -1.20
C PHE A 325 -19.98 -8.17 -1.40
N LYS A 326 -20.80 -7.18 -1.02
CA LYS A 326 -22.25 -7.25 -1.23
C LYS A 326 -22.62 -7.23 -2.71
N ARG A 327 -21.96 -6.38 -3.51
CA ARG A 327 -22.23 -6.25 -4.94
C ARG A 327 -21.92 -7.54 -5.71
N GLU A 328 -20.79 -8.17 -5.36
CA GLU A 328 -20.32 -9.40 -6.03
C GLU A 328 -20.86 -10.68 -5.35
N GLU A 329 -21.67 -10.53 -4.30
CA GLU A 329 -22.22 -11.64 -3.50
C GLU A 329 -21.15 -12.60 -2.93
N VAL A 330 -19.98 -12.05 -2.58
CA VAL A 330 -18.82 -12.81 -2.04
C VAL A 330 -18.71 -12.61 -0.53
N ASP A 331 -18.62 -13.71 0.23
CA ASP A 331 -18.16 -13.65 1.62
C ASP A 331 -16.62 -13.83 1.67
N PRO A 332 -15.84 -12.83 2.12
CA PRO A 332 -14.39 -12.92 2.19
C PRO A 332 -13.88 -14.06 3.10
N ARG A 333 -14.71 -14.56 4.01
CA ARG A 333 -14.35 -15.68 4.91
C ARG A 333 -14.23 -17.00 4.15
N ASN A 334 -14.94 -17.14 3.04
CA ASN A 334 -14.97 -18.35 2.21
C ASN A 334 -13.86 -18.36 1.15
N ILE A 335 -13.14 -17.26 0.96
CA ILE A 335 -12.03 -17.19 0.02
C ILE A 335 -10.85 -18.01 0.57
N THR A 336 -10.49 -19.08 -0.12
CA THR A 336 -9.28 -19.89 0.13
C THR A 336 -8.22 -19.62 -0.94
N LEU A 337 -7.03 -20.20 -0.77
CA LEU A 337 -5.99 -20.14 -1.80
C LEU A 337 -6.48 -20.77 -3.10
N GLU A 338 -7.11 -21.93 -3.02
CA GLU A 338 -7.63 -22.67 -4.19
C GLU A 338 -8.71 -21.89 -4.93
N SER A 339 -9.65 -21.28 -4.19
CA SER A 339 -10.71 -20.47 -4.81
C SER A 339 -10.15 -19.20 -5.45
N ALA A 340 -9.15 -18.57 -4.83
CA ALA A 340 -8.50 -17.37 -5.36
C ALA A 340 -7.72 -17.66 -6.65
N GLN A 341 -6.94 -18.75 -6.65
CA GLN A 341 -6.25 -19.25 -7.84
C GLN A 341 -7.24 -19.58 -8.97
N GLN A 342 -8.36 -20.24 -8.65
CA GLN A 342 -9.40 -20.54 -9.62
C GLN A 342 -10.03 -19.26 -10.19
N ALA A 343 -10.39 -18.30 -9.34
CA ALA A 343 -10.98 -17.03 -9.75
C ALA A 343 -10.05 -16.24 -10.69
N LEU A 344 -8.74 -16.22 -10.42
CA LEU A 344 -7.76 -15.58 -11.29
C LEU A 344 -7.62 -16.31 -12.63
N ARG A 345 -7.51 -17.65 -12.63
CA ARG A 345 -7.44 -18.46 -13.86
C ARG A 345 -8.65 -18.24 -14.75
N GLU A 346 -9.85 -18.27 -14.19
CA GLU A 346 -11.07 -18.03 -14.95
C GLU A 346 -11.16 -16.60 -15.49
N SER A 347 -10.72 -15.61 -14.72
CA SER A 347 -10.65 -14.22 -15.18
C SER A 347 -9.75 -14.09 -16.41
N ARG A 348 -8.54 -14.67 -16.35
CA ARG A 348 -7.58 -14.69 -17.47
C ARG A 348 -8.12 -15.46 -18.67
N ALA A 349 -8.79 -16.61 -18.46
CA ALA A 349 -9.39 -17.40 -19.53
C ALA A 349 -10.54 -16.64 -20.24
N ARG A 350 -11.43 -15.99 -19.47
CA ARG A 350 -12.50 -15.14 -20.04
C ARG A 350 -11.94 -13.98 -20.85
N ARG A 351 -10.82 -13.39 -20.43
CA ARG A 351 -10.11 -12.36 -21.19
C ARG A 351 -9.59 -12.91 -22.52
N ALA A 352 -8.82 -14.00 -22.49
CA ALA A 352 -8.27 -14.62 -23.69
C ALA A 352 -9.37 -14.98 -24.71
N ALA A 353 -10.50 -15.51 -24.25
CA ALA A 353 -11.63 -15.85 -25.13
C ALA A 353 -12.25 -14.62 -25.83
N ARG A 354 -12.29 -13.46 -25.16
CA ARG A 354 -12.77 -12.20 -25.75
C ARG A 354 -11.82 -11.66 -26.82
N GLU A 355 -10.52 -11.85 -26.63
CA GLU A 355 -9.49 -11.44 -27.60
C GLU A 355 -9.47 -12.33 -28.85
N THR A 356 -9.82 -13.62 -28.71
CA THR A 356 -9.86 -14.57 -29.84
C THR A 356 -11.14 -14.54 -30.66
N THR A 357 -12.22 -13.90 -30.18
CA THR A 357 -13.49 -13.83 -30.92
C THR A 357 -13.45 -12.62 -31.86
N PRO A 358 -13.40 -12.81 -33.19
CA PRO A 358 -13.42 -11.68 -34.13
C PRO A 358 -14.74 -10.93 -34.00
N THR A 359 -14.69 -9.60 -34.00
CA THR A 359 -15.87 -8.74 -34.19
C THR A 359 -16.39 -8.87 -35.62
N ASP A 360 -17.02 -9.99 -35.95
CA ASP A 360 -17.88 -10.13 -37.13
C ASP A 360 -19.26 -9.58 -36.77
N GLY A 361 -19.54 -8.34 -37.17
CA GLY A 361 -20.87 -7.77 -36.94
C GLY A 361 -21.02 -6.26 -37.05
N ALA A 362 -20.26 -5.58 -37.92
CA ALA A 362 -20.53 -4.17 -38.24
C ALA A 362 -20.21 -3.85 -39.70
N ASN A 363 -20.81 -4.59 -40.63
CA ASN A 363 -21.02 -4.17 -42.02
C ASN A 363 -22.25 -4.88 -42.59
N GLY A 364 -23.41 -4.62 -41.97
CA GLY A 364 -24.70 -4.84 -42.61
C GLY A 364 -24.95 -3.72 -43.62
N VAL A 365 -24.50 -3.96 -44.86
CA VAL A 365 -24.88 -3.18 -46.04
C VAL A 365 -26.41 -3.21 -46.15
N LEU A 366 -27.07 -2.12 -45.79
CA LEU A 366 -28.44 -1.84 -46.24
C LEU A 366 -28.34 -1.11 -47.59
N ALA A 367 -28.08 -1.90 -48.62
CA ALA A 367 -28.50 -1.57 -49.97
C ALA A 367 -29.88 -2.19 -50.18
N SER A 368 -30.93 -1.36 -50.13
CA SER A 368 -32.18 -1.65 -50.83
C SER A 368 -32.89 -0.36 -51.19
N SER A 369 -32.77 -0.03 -52.47
CA SER A 369 -33.74 0.65 -53.32
C SER A 369 -35.18 0.79 -52.80
N ARG A 370 -35.68 2.03 -52.71
CA ARG A 370 -36.70 2.61 -53.60
C ARG A 370 -36.86 4.10 -53.37
#